data_AF-A0A7J3LWM5-F1
#
_entry.id   AF-A0A7J3LWM5-F1
#
_cell.length_a   1.000
_cell.length_b   1.000
_cell.length_c   1.000
_cell.angle_alpha   90.00
_cell.angle_beta   90.00
_cell.angle_gamma   90.00
#
_symmetry.space_group_name_H-M   'P 1'
#
loop_
_entity.id
_entity.type
_entity.pdbx_description
1 polymer ?
#
loop_
_entity_poly.entity_id
_entity_poly.type
_entity_poly.pdbx_seq_one_letter_code
_entity_poly.pdbx_strand_id
1 'polypeptide(L)'
;MGIPYLFERRGNVSLIVGLLVSVTIGTLALIIAEDIADIGIALGAFLGGLIAGRFTVKPLNGGSRGAAVGVLSLLLYYFFIVPALYMARLITIPEVEPSTLELIVAWIVTILELVGVGFVGGVAGYYTTIGVKPAMKPTPEAKPTIPSLSRCPRCGASLPVDAIYCPQCGFKVREVRPV
;
A
#
# COMPACT_ATOMS: atom_id res chain seq x y z
N MET A 1 -18.58 1.71 7.65
CA MET A 1 -17.81 0.53 7.14
C MET A 1 -16.85 0.87 5.97
N GLY A 2 -16.42 2.12 5.73
CA GLY A 2 -15.67 2.47 4.49
C GLY A 2 -14.15 2.73 4.60
N ILE A 3 -13.63 3.00 5.79
CA ILE A 3 -12.24 3.47 5.99
C ILE A 3 -11.19 2.33 5.87
N PRO A 4 -11.41 1.11 6.40
CA PRO A 4 -10.43 0.02 6.30
C PRO A 4 -10.16 -0.42 4.87
N TYR A 5 -11.21 -0.49 4.03
CA TYR A 5 -11.12 -0.98 2.65
C TYR A 5 -10.26 -0.08 1.74
N LEU A 6 -10.30 1.24 1.95
CA LEU A 6 -9.49 2.17 1.16
C LEU A 6 -7.99 2.07 1.48
N PHE A 7 -7.65 1.76 2.73
CA PHE A 7 -6.26 1.57 3.15
C PHE A 7 -5.68 0.27 2.58
N GLU A 8 -6.44 -0.83 2.66
CA GLU A 8 -6.09 -2.12 2.07
C GLU A 8 -5.86 -2.02 0.55
N ARG A 9 -6.76 -1.33 -0.16
CA ARG A 9 -6.64 -1.11 -1.61
C ARG A 9 -5.38 -0.31 -1.97
N ARG A 10 -5.07 0.78 -1.25
CA ARG A 10 -3.88 1.59 -1.51
C ARG A 10 -2.59 0.83 -1.22
N GLY A 11 -2.56 0.02 -0.17
CA GLY A 11 -1.43 -0.86 0.11
C GLY A 11 -1.19 -1.84 -1.05
N ASN A 12 -2.23 -2.54 -1.51
CA ASN A 12 -2.06 -3.56 -2.56
C ASN A 12 -1.58 -2.95 -3.88
N VAL A 13 -2.04 -1.74 -4.22
CA VAL A 13 -1.50 -0.99 -5.36
C VAL A 13 -0.01 -0.70 -5.19
N SER A 14 0.46 -0.30 -4.00
CA SER A 14 1.89 -0.01 -3.80
C SER A 14 2.77 -1.25 -3.92
N LEU A 15 2.26 -2.43 -3.51
CA LEU A 15 2.97 -3.69 -3.70
C LEU A 15 3.10 -4.06 -5.18
N ILE A 16 2.01 -3.95 -5.94
CA ILE A 16 2.02 -4.23 -7.39
C ILE A 16 2.96 -3.27 -8.11
N VAL A 17 2.87 -1.96 -7.82
CA VAL A 17 3.77 -0.97 -8.42
C VAL A 17 5.22 -1.24 -8.04
N GLY A 18 5.50 -1.56 -6.76
CA GLY A 18 6.83 -1.94 -6.31
C GLY A 18 7.37 -3.17 -7.04
N LEU A 19 6.55 -4.19 -7.23
CA LEU A 19 6.91 -5.38 -7.99
C LEU A 19 7.22 -5.07 -9.46
N LEU A 20 6.37 -4.28 -10.13
CA LEU A 20 6.59 -3.87 -11.51
C LEU A 20 7.91 -3.10 -11.68
N VAL A 21 8.20 -2.17 -10.76
CA VAL A 21 9.45 -1.42 -10.76
C VAL A 21 10.65 -2.34 -10.56
N SER A 22 10.58 -3.26 -9.59
CA SER A 22 11.64 -4.26 -9.33
C SER A 22 11.94 -5.10 -10.56
N VAL A 23 10.89 -5.67 -11.18
CA VAL A 23 11.00 -6.52 -12.36
C VAL A 23 11.52 -5.74 -13.56
N THR A 24 11.05 -4.51 -13.77
CA THR A 24 11.49 -3.70 -14.91
C THR A 24 12.97 -3.36 -14.81
N ILE A 25 13.42 -2.91 -13.63
CA ILE A 25 14.82 -2.51 -13.41
C ILE A 25 15.77 -3.69 -13.55
N GLY A 26 15.49 -4.83 -12.90
CA GLY A 26 16.39 -5.97 -12.99
C GLY A 26 16.37 -6.64 -14.37
N THR A 27 15.24 -6.63 -15.10
CA THR A 27 15.19 -7.09 -16.49
C THR A 27 16.05 -6.21 -17.39
N LEU A 28 15.98 -4.88 -17.23
CA LEU A 28 16.85 -3.97 -17.97
C LEU A 28 18.33 -4.21 -17.64
N ALA A 29 18.66 -4.46 -16.37
CA ALA A 29 20.03 -4.78 -15.97
C ALA A 29 20.55 -6.06 -16.63
N LEU A 30 19.74 -7.12 -16.66
CA LEU A 30 20.06 -8.38 -17.33
C LEU A 30 20.36 -8.20 -18.82
N ILE A 31 19.69 -7.26 -19.50
CA ILE A 31 19.84 -7.04 -20.95
C ILE A 31 21.03 -6.13 -21.27
N ILE A 32 21.26 -5.09 -20.46
CA ILE A 32 22.18 -4.00 -20.81
C ILE A 32 23.59 -4.26 -20.28
N ALA A 33 23.73 -4.90 -19.11
CA ALA A 33 25.01 -5.00 -18.44
C ALA A 33 25.11 -6.30 -17.63
N GLU A 34 25.48 -7.38 -18.32
CA GLU A 34 25.61 -8.74 -17.75
C GLU A 34 26.54 -8.76 -16.54
N ASP A 35 27.64 -7.99 -16.56
CA ASP A 35 28.63 -7.90 -15.47
C ASP A 35 28.08 -7.31 -14.15
N ILE A 36 26.94 -6.62 -14.20
CA ILE A 36 26.31 -5.99 -13.02
C ILE A 36 24.85 -6.42 -12.85
N ALA A 37 24.44 -7.51 -13.48
CA ALA A 37 23.07 -8.00 -13.43
C ALA A 37 22.59 -8.23 -11.98
N ASP A 38 23.44 -8.80 -11.13
CA ASP A 38 23.13 -9.03 -9.70
C ASP A 38 22.85 -7.73 -8.95
N ILE A 39 23.70 -6.71 -9.17
CA ILE A 39 23.53 -5.39 -8.57
C ILE A 39 22.23 -4.74 -9.06
N GLY A 40 21.92 -4.87 -10.34
CA GLY A 40 20.70 -4.32 -10.93
C GLY A 40 19.43 -4.99 -10.41
N ILE A 41 19.46 -6.32 -10.23
CA ILE A 41 18.36 -7.10 -9.64
C ILE A 41 18.17 -6.72 -8.16
N ALA A 42 19.25 -6.63 -7.40
CA ALA A 42 19.22 -6.19 -6.00
C ALA A 42 18.69 -4.76 -5.87
N LEU A 43 19.13 -3.85 -6.73
CA LEU A 43 18.65 -2.47 -6.77
C LEU A 43 17.16 -2.39 -7.13
N GLY A 44 16.71 -3.20 -8.09
CA GLY A 44 15.30 -3.35 -8.43
C GLY A 44 14.48 -3.80 -7.22
N ALA A 45 14.92 -4.84 -6.53
CA ALA A 45 14.26 -5.35 -5.32
C ALA A 45 14.23 -4.31 -4.19
N PHE A 46 15.31 -3.57 -4.00
CA PHE A 46 15.37 -2.47 -3.02
C PHE A 46 14.35 -1.39 -3.32
N LEU A 47 14.34 -0.85 -4.54
CA LEU A 47 13.45 0.23 -4.96
C LEU A 47 11.99 -0.22 -4.97
N GLY A 48 11.73 -1.44 -5.45
CA GLY A 48 10.41 -2.06 -5.38
C GLY A 48 9.92 -2.23 -3.94
N GLY A 49 10.81 -2.69 -3.06
CA GLY A 49 10.53 -2.78 -1.63
C GLY A 49 10.23 -1.41 -1.01
N LEU A 50 11.02 -0.39 -1.32
CA LEU A 50 10.83 0.99 -0.86
C LEU A 50 9.44 1.53 -1.22
N ILE A 51 9.00 1.32 -2.46
CA ILE A 51 7.67 1.71 -2.90
C ILE A 51 6.59 0.90 -2.17
N ALA A 52 6.78 -0.42 -2.04
CA ALA A 52 5.83 -1.32 -1.41
C ALA A 52 5.61 -1.02 0.08
N GLY A 53 6.65 -0.62 0.81
CA GLY A 53 6.61 -0.35 2.24
C GLY A 53 5.98 0.99 2.64
N ARG A 54 5.83 1.91 1.68
CA ARG A 54 5.45 3.33 1.90
C ARG A 54 4.07 3.54 2.54
N PHE A 55 3.12 2.62 2.36
CA PHE A 55 1.74 2.77 2.87
C PHE A 55 1.44 1.85 4.07
N THR A 56 2.46 1.53 4.88
CA THR A 56 2.30 0.65 6.03
C THR A 56 2.26 1.41 7.35
N VAL A 57 1.59 0.84 8.36
CA VAL A 57 1.43 1.46 9.69
C VAL A 57 2.55 1.10 10.68
N LYS A 58 3.32 0.06 10.39
CA LYS A 58 4.40 -0.45 11.26
C LYS A 58 5.62 -0.78 10.40
N PRO A 59 6.85 -0.59 10.91
CA PRO A 59 8.07 -0.86 10.14
C PRO A 59 8.15 -2.33 9.71
N LEU A 60 7.73 -3.25 10.57
CA LEU A 60 7.70 -4.69 10.26
C LEU A 60 6.77 -5.02 9.09
N ASN A 61 5.64 -4.30 8.96
CA ASN A 61 4.72 -4.48 7.85
C ASN A 61 5.29 -3.90 6.56
N GLY A 62 6.06 -2.80 6.64
CA GLY A 62 6.80 -2.26 5.50
C GLY A 62 7.83 -3.25 5.00
N GLY A 63 8.63 -3.80 5.91
CA GLY A 63 9.62 -4.83 5.61
C GLY A 63 9.01 -6.09 5.02
N SER A 64 7.90 -6.61 5.56
CA SER A 64 7.26 -7.82 5.02
C SER A 64 6.72 -7.63 3.61
N ARG A 65 6.18 -6.45 3.28
CA ARG A 65 5.79 -6.12 1.90
C ARG A 65 7.01 -6.05 0.97
N GLY A 66 8.11 -5.48 1.45
CA GLY A 66 9.36 -5.44 0.69
C GLY A 66 9.96 -6.82 0.45
N ALA A 67 9.98 -7.68 1.47
CA ALA A 67 10.37 -9.08 1.34
C ALA A 67 9.49 -9.83 0.33
N ALA A 68 8.17 -9.59 0.34
CA ALA A 68 7.26 -10.16 -0.64
C ALA A 68 7.62 -9.73 -2.07
N VAL A 69 8.00 -8.47 -2.29
CA VAL A 69 8.51 -8.01 -3.60
C VAL A 69 9.74 -8.81 -4.02
N GLY A 70 10.70 -9.04 -3.11
CA GLY A 70 11.89 -9.86 -3.38
C GLY A 70 11.55 -11.29 -3.79
N VAL A 71 10.69 -11.97 -3.03
CA VAL A 71 10.24 -13.34 -3.33
C VAL A 71 9.50 -13.41 -4.67
N LEU A 72 8.54 -12.51 -4.90
CA LEU A 72 7.77 -12.47 -6.15
C LEU A 72 8.67 -12.16 -7.35
N SER A 73 9.64 -11.27 -7.19
CA SER A 73 10.62 -10.96 -8.25
C SER A 73 11.44 -12.20 -8.59
N LEU A 74 11.96 -12.93 -7.59
CA LEU A 74 12.72 -14.16 -7.79
C LEU A 74 11.92 -15.21 -8.58
N LEU A 75 10.65 -15.43 -8.21
CA LEU A 75 9.78 -16.36 -8.93
C LEU A 75 9.55 -15.93 -10.38
N LEU A 76 9.33 -14.64 -10.62
CA LEU A 76 9.15 -14.11 -11.97
C LEU A 76 10.41 -14.22 -12.82
N TYR A 77 11.58 -13.92 -12.25
CA TYR A 77 12.85 -14.05 -12.96
C TYR A 77 13.13 -15.49 -13.36
N TYR A 78 13.02 -16.42 -12.40
CA TYR A 78 13.37 -17.80 -12.64
C TYR A 78 12.42 -18.51 -13.60
N PHE A 79 11.10 -18.38 -13.40
CA PHE A 79 10.14 -19.16 -14.18
C PHE A 79 9.73 -18.52 -15.50
N PHE A 80 9.83 -17.19 -15.62
CA PHE A 80 9.29 -16.47 -16.79
C PHE A 80 10.35 -15.68 -17.53
N ILE A 81 11.07 -14.78 -16.85
CA ILE A 81 11.90 -13.78 -17.54
C ILE A 81 13.18 -14.42 -18.10
N VAL A 82 13.97 -15.13 -17.27
CA VAL A 82 15.21 -15.76 -17.73
C VAL A 82 14.94 -16.77 -18.85
N PRO A 83 13.96 -17.69 -18.74
CA PRO A 83 13.60 -18.56 -19.86
C PRO A 83 13.15 -17.80 -21.10
N ALA A 84 12.36 -16.73 -20.96
CA ALA A 84 11.91 -15.93 -22.09
C ALA A 84 13.07 -15.21 -22.80
N LEU A 85 13.99 -14.60 -22.04
CA LEU A 85 15.17 -13.93 -22.58
C LEU A 85 16.12 -14.92 -23.28
N TYR A 86 16.29 -16.12 -22.71
CA TYR A 86 17.08 -17.19 -23.32
C TYR A 86 16.46 -17.66 -24.65
N MET A 87 15.14 -17.90 -24.67
CA MET A 87 14.41 -18.26 -25.89
C MET A 87 14.47 -17.16 -26.95
N ALA A 88 14.46 -15.89 -26.53
CA ALA A 88 14.66 -14.73 -27.40
C ALA A 88 16.12 -14.53 -27.86
N ARG A 89 17.05 -15.39 -27.43
CA ARG A 89 18.49 -15.29 -27.70
C ARG A 89 19.11 -13.96 -27.24
N LEU A 90 18.52 -13.32 -26.23
CA LEU A 90 19.02 -12.08 -25.65
C LEU A 90 20.09 -12.30 -24.58
N ILE A 91 20.14 -13.50 -23.99
CA ILE A 91 21.15 -13.91 -23.01
C ILE A 91 21.69 -15.29 -23.38
N THR A 92 22.97 -15.52 -23.11
CA THR A 92 23.61 -16.84 -23.25
C THR A 92 23.92 -17.41 -21.88
N ILE A 93 23.41 -18.61 -21.59
CA ILE A 93 23.70 -19.30 -20.33
C ILE A 93 24.98 -20.11 -20.56
N PRO A 94 26.06 -19.88 -19.80
CA PRO A 94 27.25 -20.69 -19.89
C PRO A 94 26.93 -22.12 -19.44
N GLU A 95 27.35 -23.10 -20.24
CA GLU A 95 27.15 -24.53 -20.00
C GLU A 95 28.17 -25.03 -18.97
N VAL A 96 28.07 -24.51 -17.75
CA VAL A 96 28.80 -25.04 -16.59
C VAL A 96 27.84 -26.00 -15.90
N GLU A 97 28.26 -27.25 -15.69
CA GLU A 97 27.51 -28.20 -14.83
C GLU A 97 27.92 -27.94 -13.37
N PRO A 98 27.18 -27.12 -12.59
CA PRO A 98 27.53 -26.88 -11.19
C PRO A 98 27.35 -28.16 -10.38
N SER A 99 28.17 -28.33 -9.36
CA SER A 99 27.92 -29.37 -8.36
C SER A 99 26.60 -29.07 -7.61
N THR A 100 25.92 -30.11 -7.11
CA THR A 100 24.66 -29.95 -6.37
C THR A 100 24.79 -28.97 -5.20
N LEU A 101 25.94 -28.95 -4.53
CA LEU A 101 26.20 -28.06 -3.42
C LEU A 101 26.30 -26.60 -3.87
N GLU A 102 27.01 -26.32 -4.97
CA GLU A 102 27.12 -24.97 -5.52
C GLU A 102 25.76 -24.43 -5.96
N LEU A 103 24.93 -25.27 -6.60
CA LEU A 103 23.59 -24.88 -6.98
C LEU A 103 22.73 -24.50 -5.76
N ILE A 104 22.77 -25.32 -4.71
CA ILE A 104 22.03 -25.03 -3.46
C ILE A 104 22.51 -23.72 -2.83
N VAL A 105 23.83 -23.52 -2.76
CA VAL A 105 24.42 -22.30 -2.18
C VAL A 105 24.03 -21.08 -2.99
N ALA A 106 24.10 -21.14 -4.33
CA ALA A 106 23.69 -20.04 -5.20
C ALA A 106 22.23 -19.65 -4.94
N TRP A 107 21.32 -20.63 -4.92
CA TRP A 107 19.91 -20.38 -4.61
C TRP A 107 19.70 -19.73 -3.23
N ILE A 108 20.39 -20.22 -2.20
CA ILE A 108 20.31 -19.66 -0.85
C ILE A 108 20.77 -18.22 -0.84
N VAL A 109 21.93 -17.92 -1.44
CA VAL A 109 22.49 -16.55 -1.49
C VAL A 109 21.55 -15.63 -2.23
N THR A 110 21.07 -16.01 -3.42
CA THR A 110 20.15 -15.19 -4.22
C THR A 110 18.83 -14.93 -3.49
N ILE A 111 18.27 -15.94 -2.80
CA ILE A 111 17.06 -15.76 -1.99
C ILE A 111 17.32 -14.79 -0.84
N LEU A 112 18.39 -15.00 -0.07
CA LEU A 112 18.72 -14.15 1.08
C LEU A 112 18.98 -12.71 0.67
N GLU A 113 19.66 -12.50 -0.45
CA GLU A 113 19.92 -11.18 -1.01
C GLU A 113 18.63 -10.49 -1.42
N LEU A 114 17.82 -11.11 -2.28
CA LEU A 114 16.58 -10.50 -2.78
C LEU A 114 15.55 -10.23 -1.67
N VAL A 115 15.38 -11.20 -0.76
CA VAL A 115 14.45 -11.05 0.36
C VAL A 115 14.99 -10.04 1.36
N GLY A 116 16.28 -10.08 1.67
CA GLY A 116 16.93 -9.17 2.61
C GLY A 116 16.93 -7.73 2.12
N VAL A 117 17.39 -7.49 0.89
CA VAL A 117 17.43 -6.16 0.27
C VAL A 117 16.02 -5.62 0.06
N GLY A 118 15.08 -6.46 -0.37
CA GLY A 118 13.67 -6.10 -0.46
C GLY A 118 13.08 -5.70 0.91
N PHE A 119 13.38 -6.45 1.97
CA PHE A 119 12.95 -6.13 3.33
C PHE A 119 13.52 -4.79 3.80
N VAL A 120 14.82 -4.55 3.61
CA VAL A 120 15.47 -3.28 3.96
C VAL A 120 14.84 -2.13 3.20
N GLY A 121 14.61 -2.30 1.89
CA GLY A 121 13.87 -1.34 1.06
C GLY A 121 12.49 -1.04 1.65
N GLY A 122 11.71 -2.07 1.99
CA GLY A 122 10.39 -1.92 2.62
C GLY A 122 10.39 -1.15 3.94
N VAL A 123 11.36 -1.44 4.81
CA VAL A 123 11.54 -0.71 6.07
C VAL A 123 11.92 0.75 5.79
N ALA A 124 12.85 1.00 4.88
CA ALA A 124 13.24 2.35 4.48
C ALA A 124 12.03 3.14 3.93
N GLY A 125 11.25 2.50 3.06
CA GLY A 125 10.02 3.04 2.50
C GLY A 125 9.01 3.48 3.56
N TYR A 126 8.80 2.66 4.59
CA TYR A 126 7.99 3.03 5.75
C TYR A 126 8.49 4.33 6.41
N TYR A 127 9.80 4.43 6.71
CA TYR A 127 10.39 5.61 7.35
C TYR A 127 10.26 6.89 6.52
N THR A 128 10.24 6.80 5.19
CA THR A 128 10.04 7.98 4.32
C THR A 128 8.67 8.66 4.50
N THR A 129 7.70 7.98 5.09
CA THR A 129 6.34 8.53 5.33
C THR A 129 6.08 9.02 6.73
N ILE A 130 6.93 8.69 7.70
CA ILE A 130 6.74 9.07 9.11
C ILE A 130 6.77 10.60 9.29
N GLY A 131 7.54 11.31 8.46
CA GLY A 131 7.59 12.77 8.45
C GLY A 131 6.42 13.46 7.73
N VAL A 132 5.69 12.72 6.89
CA VAL A 132 4.50 13.23 6.19
C VAL A 132 3.31 12.99 7.10
N LYS A 133 3.09 13.88 8.08
CA LYS A 133 1.83 13.90 8.83
C LYS A 133 0.70 13.91 7.81
N PRO A 134 -0.19 12.89 7.76
CA PRO A 134 -1.38 13.00 6.93
C PRO A 134 -2.18 14.16 7.53
N ALA A 135 -2.21 15.29 6.83
CA ALA A 135 -3.12 16.39 7.10
C ALA A 135 -4.55 15.98 6.70
N MET A 136 -5.01 14.88 7.29
CA MET A 136 -6.36 14.39 7.13
C MET A 136 -6.76 13.78 8.47
N LYS A 137 -6.97 14.67 9.45
CA LYS A 137 -8.16 14.46 10.26
C LYS A 137 -9.31 14.48 9.24
N PRO A 138 -10.15 13.44 9.14
CA PRO A 138 -11.51 13.72 8.75
C PRO A 138 -11.98 14.74 9.80
N THR A 139 -11.98 16.02 9.43
CA THR A 139 -12.94 16.94 10.02
C THR A 139 -14.24 16.15 9.95
N PRO A 140 -14.89 15.85 11.08
CA PRO A 140 -16.22 15.31 11.03
C PRO A 140 -16.94 16.24 10.07
N GLU A 141 -17.29 15.76 8.88
CA GLU A 141 -18.22 16.47 8.03
C GLU A 141 -19.37 16.75 8.97
N ALA A 142 -19.49 18.02 9.36
CA ALA A 142 -20.70 18.53 9.94
C ALA A 142 -21.70 18.24 8.85
N LYS A 143 -22.37 17.08 8.97
CA LYS A 143 -23.63 16.80 8.34
C LYS A 143 -24.36 18.14 8.41
N PRO A 144 -24.75 18.76 7.29
CA PRO A 144 -25.60 19.92 7.37
C PRO A 144 -26.86 19.39 8.05
N THR A 145 -26.92 19.61 9.36
CA THR A 145 -28.13 19.42 10.14
C THR A 145 -28.98 20.56 9.67
N ILE A 146 -29.63 20.36 8.52
CA ILE A 146 -30.83 21.11 8.18
C ILE A 146 -31.67 20.99 9.45
N PRO A 147 -31.91 22.07 10.19
CA PRO A 147 -32.70 22.02 11.40
C PRO A 147 -34.04 21.43 10.98
N SER A 148 -34.32 20.19 11.38
CA SER A 148 -35.54 19.49 11.00
C SER A 148 -36.70 20.26 11.61
N LEU A 149 -37.42 21.04 10.79
CA LEU A 149 -38.64 21.72 11.20
C LEU A 149 -39.57 20.70 11.85
N SER A 150 -39.81 20.85 13.14
CA SER A 150 -40.83 20.08 13.85
C SER A 150 -42.19 20.71 13.55
N ARG A 151 -43.27 19.93 13.47
CA ARG A 151 -44.64 20.47 13.39
C ARG A 151 -45.27 20.46 14.77
N CYS A 152 -46.08 21.47 15.06
CA CYS A 152 -46.85 21.51 16.29
C CYS A 152 -47.89 20.37 16.30
N PRO A 153 -47.97 19.53 17.35
CA PRO A 153 -48.94 18.44 17.43
C PRO A 153 -50.39 18.94 17.59
N ARG A 154 -50.59 20.20 18.00
CA ARG A 154 -51.93 20.75 18.26
C ARG A 154 -52.56 21.44 17.05
N CYS A 155 -51.78 22.21 16.29
CA CYS A 155 -52.30 23.00 15.15
C CYS A 155 -51.62 22.70 13.82
N GLY A 156 -50.60 21.84 13.79
CA GLY A 156 -49.87 21.48 12.57
C GLY A 156 -48.87 22.53 12.04
N ALA A 157 -48.77 23.70 12.68
CA ALA A 157 -47.87 24.78 12.27
C ALA A 157 -46.40 24.33 12.32
N SER A 158 -45.59 24.81 11.36
CA SER A 158 -44.13 24.58 11.34
C SER A 158 -43.45 25.34 12.48
N LEU A 159 -42.66 24.63 13.26
CA LEU A 159 -41.93 25.16 14.40
C LEU A 159 -40.43 25.22 14.09
N PRO A 160 -39.74 26.29 14.53
CA PRO A 160 -38.28 26.30 14.56
C PRO A 160 -37.78 25.26 15.57
N VAL A 161 -36.56 24.78 15.36
CA VAL A 161 -35.99 23.65 16.11
C VAL A 161 -35.89 23.89 17.60
N ASP A 162 -35.90 25.14 18.06
CA ASP A 162 -35.78 25.50 19.47
C ASP A 162 -37.07 26.09 20.07
N ALA A 163 -38.21 25.95 19.39
CA ALA A 163 -39.49 26.44 19.90
C ALA A 163 -39.92 25.69 21.17
N ILE A 164 -39.95 26.39 22.31
CA ILE A 164 -40.53 25.90 23.57
C ILE A 164 -42.06 26.01 23.52
N TYR A 165 -42.58 27.04 22.85
CA TYR A 165 -44.00 27.30 22.65
C TYR A 165 -44.31 27.52 21.17
N CYS A 166 -45.49 27.10 20.73
CA CYS A 166 -45.95 27.35 19.37
C CYS A 166 -46.41 28.81 19.21
N PRO A 167 -45.86 29.60 18.26
CA PRO A 167 -46.25 31.00 18.06
C PRO A 167 -47.65 31.17 17.46
N GLN A 168 -48.28 30.10 16.97
CA GLN A 168 -49.61 30.15 16.36
C GLN A 168 -50.74 29.75 17.31
N CYS A 169 -50.49 28.81 18.24
CA CYS A 169 -51.54 28.31 19.13
C CYS A 169 -51.18 28.35 20.63
N GLY A 170 -49.99 28.82 20.99
CA GLY A 170 -49.52 28.92 22.37
C GLY A 170 -49.20 27.58 23.05
N PHE A 171 -49.29 26.46 22.33
CA PHE A 171 -49.03 25.14 22.91
C PHE A 171 -47.56 24.94 23.27
N LYS A 172 -47.27 24.42 24.46
CA LYS A 172 -45.91 24.10 24.92
C LYS A 172 -45.43 22.81 24.25
N VAL A 173 -44.38 22.91 23.44
CA VAL A 173 -43.89 21.81 22.59
C VAL A 173 -42.70 21.08 23.21
N ARG A 174 -41.96 21.74 24.10
CA ARG A 174 -40.85 21.13 24.85
C ARG A 174 -40.89 21.49 26.33
N GLU A 175 -40.56 20.52 27.16
CA GLU A 175 -40.18 20.78 28.54
C GLU A 175 -38.69 21.14 28.58
N VAL A 176 -38.38 22.38 28.94
CA VAL A 176 -37.00 22.78 29.27
C VAL A 176 -36.68 22.11 30.61
N ARG A 177 -35.81 21.09 30.62
CA ARG A 177 -35.18 20.68 31.87
C ARG A 177 -34.15 21.75 32.25
N PRO A 178 -34.28 22.41 33.41
CA PRO A 178 -33.17 23.21 33.93
C PRO A 178 -32.01 22.26 34.25
N VAL A 179 -30.81 22.68 33.87
CA VAL A 179 -29.54 22.00 34.16
C VAL A 179 -29.08 22.35 35.58
#